data_AF-A0A2H6NBX8-F1
#
_entry.id   AF-A0A2H6NBX8-F1
#
_cell.length_a   1.000
_cell.length_b   1.000
_cell.length_c   1.000
_cell.angle_alpha   90.00
_cell.angle_beta   90.00
_cell.angle_gamma   90.00
#
_symmetry.space_group_name_H-M   'P 1'
#
loop_
_entity.id
_entity.type
_entity.pdbx_description
1 polymer ?
#
loop_
_entity_poly.entity_id
_entity_poly.type
_entity_poly.pdbx_seq_one_letter_code
_entity_poly.pdbx_strand_id
1 'polypeptide(L)'
;EYDKIKFQGLREEVNARQLIEVKLLDLTTAGQLHTGKKAMPEVQKDLEIFLSKPTAVAGLYIEASKNKVSLASAAKQRVIDKTSALALLEAQIATGFIIDPLTGKKFSVDESVISGLVDYEWKTRLLEAEKAVLGYLFSGKKLSVYQAVESRIL
;
A
#
# COMPACT_ATOMS: atom_id res chain seq x y z
N GLU A 1 -25.18 11.23 -6.41
CA GLU A 1 -24.89 11.08 -7.87
C GLU A 1 -23.47 10.59 -8.12
N TYR A 2 -22.48 11.20 -7.48
CA TYR A 2 -21.07 10.80 -7.57
C TYR A 2 -20.71 9.48 -6.85
N ASP A 3 -21.63 8.87 -6.10
CA ASP A 3 -21.41 7.63 -5.36
C ASP A 3 -21.20 6.40 -6.26
N LYS A 4 -21.69 6.46 -7.51
CA LYS A 4 -21.55 5.37 -8.50
C LYS A 4 -20.20 5.37 -9.22
N ILE A 5 -19.49 6.51 -9.21
CA ILE A 5 -18.19 6.65 -9.84
C ILE A 5 -17.15 6.18 -8.81
N LYS A 6 -16.41 5.13 -9.16
CA LYS A 6 -15.44 4.49 -8.27
C LYS A 6 -14.04 4.56 -8.85
N PHE A 7 -13.08 4.73 -7.95
CA PHE A 7 -11.65 4.74 -8.22
C PHE A 7 -10.99 3.64 -7.41
N GLN A 8 -9.93 3.05 -7.96
CA GLN A 8 -9.13 2.09 -7.22
C GLN A 8 -8.32 2.85 -6.16
N GLY A 9 -8.63 2.61 -4.88
CA GLY A 9 -7.84 3.06 -3.74
C GLY A 9 -6.78 2.04 -3.34
N LEU A 10 -6.19 2.24 -2.15
CA LEU A 10 -5.09 1.42 -1.68
C LEU A 10 -5.49 -0.03 -1.42
N ARG A 11 -6.64 -0.25 -0.76
CA ARG A 11 -7.19 -1.61 -0.47
C ARG A 11 -8.61 -1.81 -0.95
N GLU A 12 -9.36 -0.72 -1.02
CA GLU A 12 -10.78 -0.71 -1.36
C GLU A 12 -11.01 0.33 -2.46
N GLU A 13 -12.15 0.21 -3.13
CA GLU A 13 -12.60 1.25 -4.05
C GLU A 13 -13.05 2.48 -3.25
N VAL A 14 -12.68 3.67 -3.74
CA VAL A 14 -13.11 4.96 -3.18
C VAL A 14 -14.04 5.62 -4.18
N ASN A 15 -15.17 6.14 -3.72
CA ASN A 15 -16.11 6.80 -4.61
C ASN A 15 -15.77 8.29 -4.83
N ALA A 16 -16.24 8.86 -5.93
CA ALA A 16 -15.95 10.25 -6.28
C ALA A 16 -16.45 11.25 -5.23
N ARG A 17 -17.56 10.95 -4.54
CA ARG A 17 -18.06 11.79 -3.45
C ARG A 17 -17.07 11.90 -2.29
N GLN A 18 -16.52 10.78 -1.83
CA GLN A 18 -15.51 10.77 -0.78
C GLN A 18 -14.29 11.60 -1.17
N LEU A 19 -13.84 11.48 -2.43
CA LEU A 19 -12.71 12.26 -2.95
C LEU A 19 -12.99 13.76 -2.99
N ILE A 20 -14.23 14.16 -3.27
CA ILE A 20 -14.66 15.57 -3.21
C ILE A 20 -14.67 16.07 -1.76
N GLU A 21 -15.20 15.29 -0.83
CA GLU A 21 -15.25 15.64 0.60
C GLU A 21 -13.85 15.86 1.18
N VAL A 22 -12.86 15.06 0.77
CA VAL A 22 -11.44 15.22 1.15
C VAL A 22 -10.66 16.18 0.24
N LYS A 23 -11.32 16.86 -0.69
CA LYS A 23 -10.74 17.85 -1.63
C LYS A 23 -9.64 17.30 -2.54
N LEU A 24 -9.63 15.99 -2.78
CA LEU A 24 -8.75 15.36 -3.76
C LEU A 24 -9.31 15.41 -5.18
N LEU A 25 -10.63 15.54 -5.32
CA LEU A 25 -11.31 15.72 -6.60
C LEU A 25 -12.20 16.96 -6.55
N ASP A 26 -12.04 17.87 -7.49
CA ASP A 26 -12.92 19.04 -7.57
C ASP A 26 -14.27 18.70 -8.23
N LEU A 27 -15.30 19.51 -7.94
CA LEU A 27 -16.65 19.32 -8.50
C LEU A 27 -16.70 19.48 -10.02
N THR A 28 -15.80 20.27 -10.61
CA THR A 28 -15.79 20.53 -12.05
C THR A 28 -15.32 19.30 -12.84
N THR A 29 -14.24 18.66 -12.39
CA THR A 29 -13.65 17.43 -12.90
C THR A 29 -14.60 16.27 -12.66
N ALA A 30 -15.25 16.19 -11.50
CA ALA A 30 -16.28 15.19 -11.23
C ALA A 30 -17.48 15.32 -12.18
N GLY A 31 -17.94 16.54 -12.46
CA GLY A 31 -19.00 16.81 -13.43
C GLY A 31 -18.59 16.48 -14.87
N GLN A 32 -17.35 16.79 -15.27
CA GLN A 32 -16.79 16.41 -16.57
C GLN A 32 -16.66 14.89 -16.72
N LEU A 33 -16.29 14.19 -15.65
CA LEU A 33 -16.23 12.73 -15.63
C LEU A 33 -17.63 12.11 -15.73
N HIS A 34 -18.61 12.66 -15.02
CA HIS A 34 -20.00 12.20 -15.08
C HIS A 34 -20.65 12.42 -16.45
N THR A 35 -20.34 13.53 -17.11
CA THR A 35 -20.83 13.88 -18.45
C THR A 35 -20.02 13.24 -19.58
N GLY A 36 -18.96 12.49 -19.27
CA GLY A 36 -18.11 11.81 -20.25
C GLY A 36 -17.13 12.71 -21.01
N LYS A 37 -16.98 13.99 -20.60
CA LYS A 37 -16.03 14.93 -21.20
C LYS A 37 -14.58 14.64 -20.86
N LYS A 38 -14.32 14.04 -19.68
CA LYS A 38 -13.00 13.58 -19.25
C LYS A 38 -13.03 12.07 -19.04
N ALA A 39 -11.97 11.39 -19.46
CA ALA A 39 -11.89 9.94 -19.36
C ALA A 39 -11.47 9.49 -17.95
N MET A 40 -12.04 8.38 -17.47
CA MET A 40 -11.69 7.79 -16.17
C MET A 40 -10.18 7.53 -15.99
N PRO A 41 -9.45 6.98 -16.97
CA PRO A 41 -8.02 6.70 -16.80
C PRO A 41 -7.18 7.96 -16.58
N GLU A 42 -7.58 9.10 -17.16
CA GLU A 42 -6.88 10.37 -16.96
C GLU A 42 -7.05 10.86 -15.53
N VAL A 43 -8.29 10.86 -15.02
CA VAL A 43 -8.57 11.27 -13.63
C VAL A 43 -7.92 10.31 -12.63
N GLN A 44 -7.95 9.00 -12.89
CA GLN A 44 -7.28 8.00 -12.05
C GLN A 44 -5.77 8.22 -11.99
N LYS A 45 -5.14 8.63 -13.11
CA LYS A 45 -3.71 8.94 -13.17
C LYS A 45 -3.36 10.19 -12.36
N ASP A 46 -4.19 11.24 -12.46
CA ASP A 46 -4.03 12.47 -11.67
C ASP A 46 -4.12 12.17 -10.15
N LEU A 47 -4.98 11.21 -9.78
CA LEU A 47 -5.19 10.77 -8.40
C LEU A 47 -4.22 9.67 -7.94
N GLU A 48 -3.42 9.09 -8.84
CA GLU A 48 -2.61 7.90 -8.55
C GLU A 48 -1.65 8.16 -7.39
N ILE A 49 -1.08 9.37 -7.32
CA ILE A 49 -0.19 9.84 -6.25
C ILE A 49 -0.82 9.66 -4.85
N PHE A 50 -2.13 9.87 -4.73
CA PHE A 50 -2.85 9.80 -3.45
C PHE A 50 -3.45 8.42 -3.20
N LEU A 51 -3.80 7.69 -4.25
CA LEU A 51 -4.60 6.48 -4.14
C LEU A 51 -3.77 5.19 -4.20
N SER A 52 -2.70 5.15 -5.00
CA SER A 52 -2.09 3.87 -5.35
C SER A 52 -0.61 3.90 -5.71
N LYS A 53 0.03 5.07 -5.80
CA LYS A 53 1.46 5.15 -6.12
C LYS A 53 2.30 4.61 -4.95
N PRO A 54 3.06 3.52 -5.16
CA PRO A 54 3.93 3.00 -4.11
C PRO A 54 5.10 3.96 -3.85
N THR A 55 5.38 4.23 -2.59
CA THR A 55 6.49 5.10 -2.14
C THR A 55 7.56 4.34 -1.35
N ALA A 56 7.42 3.02 -1.20
CA ALA A 56 8.29 2.21 -0.36
C ALA A 56 9.47 1.56 -1.12
N VAL A 57 10.51 1.19 -0.38
CA VAL A 57 11.70 0.50 -0.89
C VAL A 57 11.35 -0.95 -1.20
N ALA A 58 11.14 -1.28 -2.48
CA ALA A 58 10.70 -2.61 -2.92
C ALA A 58 11.73 -3.74 -2.70
N GLY A 59 13.03 -3.41 -2.77
CA GLY A 59 14.11 -4.39 -2.70
C GLY A 59 15.46 -3.74 -2.84
N LEU A 60 16.50 -4.55 -3.03
CA LEU A 60 17.88 -4.08 -3.19
C LEU A 60 18.39 -4.36 -4.60
N TYR A 61 19.22 -3.45 -5.11
CA TYR A 61 20.02 -3.67 -6.30
C TYR A 61 21.45 -3.98 -5.88
N ILE A 62 21.93 -5.19 -6.17
CA ILE A 62 23.29 -5.61 -5.84
C ILE A 62 24.18 -5.27 -7.03
N GLU A 63 25.02 -4.26 -6.86
CA GLU A 63 25.89 -3.73 -7.92
C GLU A 63 26.85 -4.78 -8.49
N ALA A 64 27.44 -5.63 -7.63
CA ALA A 64 28.42 -6.64 -8.04
C ALA A 64 27.83 -7.71 -8.98
N SER A 65 26.56 -8.09 -8.77
CA SER A 65 25.86 -9.07 -9.60
C SER A 65 24.92 -8.43 -10.62
N LYS A 66 24.78 -7.10 -10.59
CA LYS A 66 23.85 -6.30 -11.41
C LYS A 66 22.39 -6.78 -11.32
N ASN A 67 22.02 -7.37 -10.19
CA ASN A 67 20.72 -8.00 -9.99
C ASN A 67 19.89 -7.32 -8.90
N LYS A 68 18.57 -7.26 -9.12
CA LYS A 68 17.61 -6.86 -8.09
C LYS A 68 17.19 -8.09 -7.28
N VAL A 69 17.08 -7.93 -5.97
CA VAL A 69 16.64 -8.98 -5.05
C VAL A 69 15.59 -8.46 -4.09
N SER A 70 14.66 -9.32 -3.66
CA SER A 70 13.72 -9.00 -2.59
C SER A 70 14.46 -8.82 -1.26
N LEU A 71 13.82 -8.12 -0.31
CA LEU A 71 14.38 -7.90 1.03
C LEU A 71 14.60 -9.22 1.78
N ALA A 72 13.68 -10.18 1.65
CA ALA A 72 13.84 -11.51 2.25
C ALA A 72 15.02 -12.29 1.63
N SER A 73 15.15 -12.27 0.31
CA SER A 73 16.29 -12.89 -0.38
C SER A 73 17.62 -12.22 0.00
N ALA A 74 17.64 -10.89 0.13
CA ALA A 74 18.82 -10.15 0.57
C ALA A 74 19.24 -10.51 2.00
N ALA A 75 18.27 -10.68 2.91
CA ALA A 75 18.52 -11.13 4.27
C ALA A 75 19.11 -12.55 4.32
N LYS A 76 18.58 -13.48 3.51
CA LYS A 76 19.13 -14.85 3.38
C LYS A 76 20.57 -14.85 2.87
N GLN A 77 20.87 -13.97 1.92
CA GLN A 77 22.21 -13.78 1.35
C GLN A 77 23.15 -12.98 2.27
N ARG A 78 22.67 -12.50 3.43
CA ARG A 78 23.40 -11.65 4.37
C ARG A 78 23.90 -10.33 3.77
N VAL A 79 23.21 -9.83 2.73
CA VAL A 79 23.47 -8.50 2.14
C VAL A 79 22.95 -7.40 3.05
N ILE A 80 21.88 -7.69 3.79
CA ILE A 80 21.29 -6.86 4.83
C ILE A 80 20.98 -7.77 6.03
N ASP A 81 21.00 -7.24 7.24
CA ASP A 81 20.59 -7.99 8.41
C ASP A 81 19.07 -8.23 8.44
N LYS A 82 18.64 -9.28 9.15
CA LYS A 82 17.22 -9.66 9.21
C LYS A 82 16.35 -8.55 9.81
N THR A 83 16.85 -7.79 10.78
CA THR A 83 16.09 -6.75 11.47
C THR A 83 15.78 -5.59 10.54
N SER A 84 16.79 -5.11 9.80
CA SER A 84 16.62 -4.05 8.81
C SER A 84 15.74 -4.50 7.64
N ALA A 85 15.90 -5.74 7.16
CA ALA A 85 15.03 -6.29 6.11
C ALA A 85 13.56 -6.36 6.54
N LEU A 86 13.30 -6.80 7.78
CA LEU A 86 11.96 -6.86 8.34
C LEU A 86 11.35 -5.46 8.49
N ALA A 87 12.10 -4.49 9.01
CA ALA A 87 11.63 -3.11 9.14
C ALA A 87 11.24 -2.49 7.79
N LEU A 88 12.00 -2.76 6.73
CA LEU A 88 11.68 -2.31 5.38
C LEU A 88 10.43 -3.00 4.81
N LEU A 89 10.20 -4.29 5.12
CA LEU A 89 8.98 -5.00 4.75
C LEU A 89 7.76 -4.50 5.53
N GLU A 90 7.89 -4.22 6.83
CA GLU A 90 6.85 -3.59 7.63
C GLU A 90 6.48 -2.22 7.06
N ALA A 91 7.47 -1.43 6.66
CA ALA A 91 7.24 -0.14 6.00
C ALA A 91 6.50 -0.30 4.66
N GLN A 92 6.87 -1.27 3.82
CA GLN A 92 6.13 -1.59 2.60
C GLN A 92 4.65 -1.88 2.88
N ILE A 93 4.38 -2.78 3.83
CA ILE A 93 3.03 -3.15 4.22
C ILE A 93 2.24 -1.98 4.82
N ALA A 94 2.87 -1.18 5.66
CA ALA A 94 2.27 0.02 6.24
C ALA A 94 1.95 1.10 5.17
N THR A 95 2.56 1.00 3.98
CA THR A 95 2.20 1.82 2.81
C THR A 95 1.29 1.10 1.80
N GLY A 96 0.94 -0.16 2.04
CA GLY A 96 -0.11 -0.86 1.31
C GLY A 96 0.23 -2.26 0.85
N PHE A 97 1.44 -2.57 0.38
CA PHE A 97 1.67 -3.88 -0.27
C PHE A 97 3.13 -4.31 -0.19
N ILE A 98 3.36 -5.63 -0.25
CA ILE A 98 4.67 -6.15 -0.63
C ILE A 98 4.85 -5.96 -2.13
N ILE A 99 6.00 -5.44 -2.53
CA ILE A 99 6.32 -5.17 -3.93
C ILE A 99 7.41 -6.15 -4.37
N ASP A 100 7.16 -6.88 -5.44
CA ASP A 100 8.22 -7.62 -6.13
C ASP A 100 9.14 -6.62 -6.86
N PRO A 101 10.44 -6.52 -6.51
CA PRO A 101 11.35 -5.56 -7.11
C PRO A 101 11.68 -5.87 -8.58
N LEU A 102 11.39 -7.08 -9.07
CA LEU A 102 11.63 -7.47 -10.48
C LEU A 102 10.47 -7.04 -11.37
N THR A 103 9.23 -7.33 -10.95
CA THR A 103 8.03 -7.12 -11.77
C THR A 103 7.27 -5.84 -11.43
N GLY A 104 7.52 -5.26 -10.24
CA GLY A 104 6.71 -4.17 -9.68
C GLY A 104 5.32 -4.60 -9.23
N LYS A 105 4.99 -5.90 -9.31
CA LYS A 105 3.70 -6.43 -8.89
C LYS A 105 3.54 -6.30 -7.38
N LYS A 106 2.32 -5.96 -6.98
CA LYS A 106 1.91 -5.78 -5.58
C LYS A 106 1.25 -7.04 -5.07
N PHE A 107 1.54 -7.39 -3.82
CA PHE A 107 1.04 -8.59 -3.15
C PHE A 107 0.50 -8.24 -1.77
N SER A 108 -0.57 -8.90 -1.36
CA SER A 108 -0.94 -8.97 0.05
C SER A 108 0.11 -9.73 0.87
N VAL A 109 0.05 -9.64 2.20
CA VAL A 109 0.96 -10.41 3.06
C VAL A 109 0.84 -11.91 2.75
N ASP A 110 -0.39 -12.44 2.65
CA ASP A 110 -0.62 -13.86 2.36
C ASP A 110 -0.07 -14.28 0.99
N GLU A 111 -0.32 -13.50 -0.06
CA GLU A 111 0.16 -13.81 -1.41
C GLU A 111 1.69 -13.71 -1.51
N SER A 112 2.30 -12.79 -0.75
CA SER A 112 3.77 -12.64 -0.71
C SER A 112 4.46 -13.85 -0.09
N VAL A 113 3.81 -14.50 0.88
CA VAL A 113 4.31 -15.73 1.52
C VAL A 113 4.14 -16.92 0.58
N ILE A 114 2.98 -17.04 -0.08
CA ILE A 114 2.71 -18.12 -1.05
C ILE A 114 3.67 -18.03 -2.25
N SER A 115 3.97 -16.81 -2.71
CA SER A 115 4.91 -16.58 -3.83
C SER A 115 6.39 -16.68 -3.43
N GLY A 116 6.70 -16.83 -2.13
CA GLY A 116 8.07 -16.92 -1.62
C GLY A 116 8.84 -15.60 -1.61
N LEU A 117 8.17 -14.46 -1.83
CA LEU A 117 8.77 -13.13 -1.70
C LEU A 117 9.12 -12.80 -0.25
N VAL A 118 8.36 -13.37 0.69
CA VAL A 118 8.50 -13.19 2.14
C VAL A 118 8.50 -14.56 2.81
N ASP A 119 9.33 -14.70 3.84
CA ASP A 119 9.36 -15.93 4.64
C ASP A 119 8.15 -16.02 5.59
N TYR A 120 7.60 -17.22 5.76
CA TYR A 120 6.47 -17.48 6.66
C TYR A 120 6.70 -16.99 8.09
N GLU A 121 7.96 -17.05 8.57
CA GLU A 121 8.38 -16.54 9.88
C GLU A 121 7.96 -15.07 10.11
N TRP A 122 7.95 -14.25 9.06
CA TRP A 122 7.66 -12.82 9.16
C TRP A 122 6.18 -12.49 9.02
N LYS A 123 5.36 -13.47 8.62
CA LYS A 123 3.93 -13.28 8.32
C LYS A 123 3.18 -12.57 9.45
N THR A 124 3.30 -13.07 10.68
CA THR A 124 2.58 -12.50 11.84
C THR A 124 2.94 -11.04 12.05
N ARG A 125 4.23 -10.72 11.95
CA ARG A 125 4.70 -9.35 12.17
C ARG A 125 4.22 -8.40 11.08
N LEU A 126 4.19 -8.86 9.83
CA LEU A 126 3.68 -8.08 8.70
C LEU A 126 2.16 -7.87 8.77
N LEU A 127 1.39 -8.86 9.23
CA LEU A 127 -0.05 -8.67 9.47
C LEU A 127 -0.33 -7.61 10.54
N GLU A 128 0.53 -7.49 11.56
CA GLU A 128 0.44 -6.40 12.55
C GLU A 128 0.73 -5.04 11.91
N ALA A 129 1.75 -4.95 11.05
CA ALA A 129 2.03 -3.72 10.30
C ALA A 129 0.90 -3.35 9.32
N GLU A 130 0.18 -4.33 8.77
CA GLU A 130 -0.92 -4.11 7.82
C GLU A 130 -2.09 -3.34 8.43
N LYS A 131 -2.27 -3.43 9.74
CA LYS A 131 -3.25 -2.65 10.50
C LYS A 131 -3.01 -1.14 10.39
N ALA A 132 -1.81 -0.69 10.04
CA ALA A 132 -1.56 0.73 9.77
C ALA A 132 -2.40 1.25 8.58
N VAL A 133 -2.69 0.40 7.61
CA VAL A 133 -3.53 0.71 6.44
C VAL A 133 -4.98 0.29 6.66
N LEU A 134 -5.18 -0.90 7.23
CA LEU A 134 -6.51 -1.47 7.46
C LEU A 134 -7.20 -0.93 8.72
N GLY A 135 -6.52 -0.11 9.51
CA GLY A 135 -6.98 0.44 10.79
C GLY A 135 -7.00 -0.58 11.93
N TYR A 136 -6.85 -0.07 13.15
CA TYR A 136 -6.83 -0.86 14.38
C TYR A 136 -8.25 -0.99 14.92
N LEU A 137 -8.77 -2.22 14.98
CA LEU A 137 -10.08 -2.47 15.55
C LEU A 137 -10.01 -2.43 17.08
N PHE A 138 -10.63 -1.43 17.69
CA PHE A 138 -10.70 -1.27 19.13
C PHE A 138 -12.09 -0.79 19.56
N SER A 139 -12.71 -1.50 20.51
CA SER A 139 -14.07 -1.22 21.00
C SER A 139 -15.12 -1.08 19.87
N GLY A 140 -15.03 -1.92 18.84
CA GLY A 140 -15.94 -1.90 17.68
C GLY A 140 -15.71 -0.75 16.70
N LYS A 141 -14.68 0.09 16.90
CA LYS A 141 -14.30 1.17 15.99
C LYS A 141 -12.96 0.89 15.34
N LYS A 142 -12.81 1.32 14.10
CA LYS A 142 -11.54 1.27 13.36
C LYS A 142 -10.79 2.59 13.61
N LEU A 143 -9.62 2.49 14.25
CA LEU A 143 -8.77 3.62 14.61
C LEU A 143 -7.61 3.76 13.62
N SER A 144 -7.16 5.00 13.40
CA SER A 144 -5.89 5.26 12.70
C SER A 144 -4.68 4.88 13.58
N VAL A 145 -3.48 4.77 12.99
CA VAL A 145 -2.23 4.55 13.75
C VAL A 145 -2.07 5.60 14.86
N TYR A 146 -2.31 6.88 14.54
CA TYR A 146 -2.23 7.97 15.50
C TYR A 146 -3.17 7.77 16.70
N GLN A 147 -4.43 7.47 16.43
CA GLN A 147 -5.43 7.23 17.49
C GLN A 147 -5.09 5.98 18.31
N ALA A 148 -4.53 4.95 17.68
CA ALA A 148 -4.09 3.74 18.36
C ALA A 148 -2.92 4.01 19.33
N VAL A 149 -1.99 4.90 18.95
CA VAL A 149 -0.93 5.39 19.86
C VAL A 149 -1.52 6.16 21.04
N GLU A 150 -2.43 7.10 20.79
CA GLU A 150 -3.10 7.87 21.86
C GLU A 150 -3.87 6.95 22.82
N SER A 151 -4.46 5.88 22.28
CA SER A 151 -5.24 4.89 23.04
C SER A 151 -4.36 3.83 23.72
N ARG A 152 -3.03 3.85 23.51
CA ARG A 152 -2.05 2.90 24.06
C ARG A 152 -2.36 1.43 23.74
N ILE A 153 -2.75 1.16 22.50
CA ILE A 153 -3.08 -0.19 22.01
C ILE A 153 -2.05 -0.71 20.98
N LEU A 154 -0.93 0.00 20.84
CA LEU A 154 0.20 -0.29 19.96
C LEU A 154 1.46 -0.60 20.75
#